data_AF-A0A7W0H0V3-F1
#
_entry.id   AF-A0A7W0H0V3-F1
#
_cell.length_a   1.000
_cell.length_b   1.000
_cell.length_c   1.000
_cell.angle_alpha   90.00
_cell.angle_beta   90.00
_cell.angle_gamma   90.00
#
_symmetry.space_group_name_H-M   'P 1'
#
loop_
_entity.id
_entity.type
_entity.pdbx_description
1 polymer ?
#
loop_
_entity_poly.entity_id
_entity_poly.type
_entity_poly.pdbx_seq_one_letter_code
_entity_poly.pdbx_strand_id
1 'polypeptide(L)'
;MSAILDRLPALATTGVGSLPFARPAEAARHALGAYAVPFCPQLPRLDGDMVSEWLGADPGRCGWTADRDRERPAAWDAFVEQLAAKPPDHGMVKLQVTGPVTLAIALERGAGRMGAGASVVSLARDVCVWLVANAAGQVSRLAEVGVDALVVVDEPGLAQAGVSAVETELWDPLRSVSSAWGLHVCGRVPWDLVGALELDVLSFDVAVSDLAAESRPVLEALLCRGGRIAWGVLDPVGPEQAGDASGRAAACVSATVRDGLPLERVAQLSLLTPSCGTGRLSPARERLVAATLDAAAQSTRDAVAAMAAKWGSDHKSAWGKTKR
;
A
#
# COMPACT_ATOMS: atom_id res chain seq x y z
N MET A 1 4.30 -16.66 2.39
CA MET A 1 4.70 -15.32 1.95
C MET A 1 4.94 -15.38 0.46
N SER A 2 4.43 -14.40 -0.26
CA SER A 2 4.34 -14.48 -1.72
C SER A 2 5.68 -14.33 -2.42
N ALA A 3 6.12 -15.37 -3.12
CA ALA A 3 7.36 -15.36 -3.91
C ALA A 3 7.34 -14.31 -5.03
N ILE A 4 6.15 -13.84 -5.44
CA ILE A 4 6.00 -12.85 -6.50
C ILE A 4 6.67 -11.52 -6.13
N LEU A 5 6.66 -11.17 -4.83
CA LEU A 5 7.15 -9.90 -4.34
C LEU A 5 8.67 -9.79 -4.43
N ASP A 6 9.41 -10.90 -4.48
CA ASP A 6 10.87 -10.92 -4.62
C ASP A 6 11.36 -10.34 -5.95
N ARG A 7 10.47 -10.20 -6.94
CA ARG A 7 10.75 -9.51 -8.21
C ARG A 7 10.84 -7.99 -8.06
N LEU A 8 10.31 -7.43 -6.98
CA LEU A 8 10.30 -5.98 -6.76
C LEU A 8 11.68 -5.46 -6.37
N PRO A 9 12.13 -4.33 -6.95
CA PRO A 9 13.40 -3.73 -6.57
C PRO A 9 13.36 -3.22 -5.13
N ALA A 10 14.52 -3.14 -4.49
CA ALA A 10 14.64 -2.55 -3.16
C ALA A 10 14.17 -1.08 -3.18
N LEU A 11 13.36 -0.70 -2.20
CA LEU A 11 12.80 0.65 -2.07
C LEU A 11 11.99 1.07 -3.31
N ALA A 12 11.28 0.13 -3.93
CA ALA A 12 10.36 0.43 -5.03
C ALA A 12 9.32 1.47 -4.61
N THR A 13 9.01 2.40 -5.49
CA THR A 13 8.01 3.44 -5.25
C THR A 13 6.63 3.02 -5.73
N THR A 14 5.58 3.41 -4.99
CA THR A 14 4.18 3.29 -5.44
C THR A 14 3.32 4.41 -4.83
N GLY A 15 2.18 4.73 -5.42
CA GLY A 15 1.24 5.72 -4.89
C GLY A 15 0.26 5.12 -3.89
N VAL A 16 -0.73 5.90 -3.42
CA VAL A 16 -1.76 5.45 -2.47
C VAL A 16 -3.15 5.72 -3.07
N GLY A 17 -3.61 4.82 -3.93
CA GLY A 17 -4.99 4.78 -4.44
C GLY A 17 -5.40 5.87 -5.42
N SER A 18 -5.57 7.11 -4.97
CA SER A 18 -6.25 8.16 -5.75
C SER A 18 -5.30 9.15 -6.41
N LEU A 19 -5.60 9.55 -7.65
CA LEU A 19 -4.86 10.56 -8.41
C LEU A 19 -5.75 11.73 -8.87
N PRO A 20 -5.21 12.96 -9.03
CA PRO A 20 -6.02 14.17 -9.27
C PRO A 20 -6.36 14.43 -10.76
N PHE A 21 -6.15 13.46 -11.64
CA PHE A 21 -6.34 13.62 -13.07
C PHE A 21 -7.82 13.57 -13.46
N ALA A 22 -8.20 14.33 -14.48
CA ALA A 22 -9.55 14.32 -15.05
C ALA A 22 -9.69 13.38 -16.26
N ARG A 23 -8.58 12.88 -16.81
CA ARG A 23 -8.56 12.03 -18.01
C ARG A 23 -7.96 10.66 -17.65
N PRO A 24 -8.73 9.56 -17.79
CA PRO A 24 -8.25 8.20 -17.55
C PRO A 24 -6.90 7.87 -18.18
N ALA A 25 -6.73 8.19 -19.47
CA ALA A 25 -5.48 7.91 -20.19
C ALA A 25 -4.28 8.72 -19.67
N GLU A 26 -4.48 9.93 -19.13
CA GLU A 26 -3.39 10.70 -18.51
C GLU A 26 -3.00 10.07 -17.17
N ALA A 27 -3.99 9.68 -16.37
CA ALA A 27 -3.76 9.03 -15.09
C ALA A 27 -3.03 7.69 -15.23
N ALA A 28 -3.48 6.84 -16.16
CA ALA A 28 -2.85 5.56 -16.45
C ALA A 28 -1.38 5.73 -16.90
N ARG A 29 -1.11 6.62 -17.85
CA ARG A 29 0.27 6.92 -18.28
C ARG A 29 1.13 7.43 -17.14
N HIS A 30 0.59 8.30 -16.29
CA HIS A 30 1.31 8.79 -15.12
C HIS A 30 1.61 7.66 -14.12
N ALA A 31 0.62 6.84 -13.79
CA ALA A 31 0.78 5.73 -12.85
C ALA A 31 1.83 4.70 -13.31
N LEU A 32 1.88 4.37 -14.60
CA LEU A 32 2.89 3.47 -15.17
C LEU A 32 4.26 4.14 -15.33
N GLY A 33 4.31 5.44 -15.59
CA GLY A 33 5.54 6.16 -15.89
C GLY A 33 6.28 6.70 -14.66
N ALA A 34 5.56 6.99 -13.58
CA ALA A 34 6.10 7.71 -12.42
C ALA A 34 6.39 6.83 -11.20
N TYR A 35 5.91 5.58 -11.19
CA TYR A 35 6.05 4.67 -10.05
C TYR A 35 6.67 3.34 -10.46
N ALA A 36 7.61 2.85 -9.64
CA ALA A 36 8.25 1.56 -9.88
C ALA A 36 7.27 0.39 -9.80
N VAL A 37 6.27 0.46 -8.90
CA VAL A 37 5.11 -0.45 -8.88
C VAL A 37 3.87 0.35 -9.30
N PRO A 38 3.49 0.30 -10.59
CA PRO A 38 2.30 0.97 -11.09
C PRO A 38 1.04 0.48 -10.37
N PHE A 39 0.02 1.32 -10.32
CA PHE A 39 -1.27 0.98 -9.71
C PHE A 39 -2.42 1.52 -10.55
N CYS A 40 -3.57 0.83 -10.54
CA CYS A 40 -4.78 1.39 -11.13
C CYS A 40 -5.31 2.48 -10.20
N PRO A 41 -5.34 3.76 -10.64
CA PRO A 41 -5.72 4.84 -9.76
C PRO A 41 -7.24 5.02 -9.71
N GLN A 42 -7.76 5.35 -8.53
CA GLN A 42 -9.05 6.03 -8.41
C GLN A 42 -8.91 7.46 -8.94
N LEU A 43 -9.93 7.96 -9.65
CA LEU A 43 -10.01 9.35 -10.12
C LEU A 43 -11.16 10.08 -9.45
N PRO A 44 -10.96 10.80 -8.33
CA PRO A 44 -12.07 11.37 -7.57
C PRO A 44 -12.97 12.35 -8.33
N ARG A 45 -12.47 12.94 -9.42
CA ARG A 45 -13.26 13.81 -10.30
C ARG A 45 -14.31 13.05 -11.13
N LEU A 46 -14.16 11.74 -11.27
CA LEU A 46 -15.02 10.84 -12.04
C LEU A 46 -15.71 9.82 -11.13
N ASP A 47 -14.97 9.25 -10.19
CA ASP A 47 -15.42 8.14 -9.33
C ASP A 47 -16.01 8.60 -7.98
N GLY A 48 -15.87 9.88 -7.61
CA GLY A 48 -16.25 10.38 -6.29
C GLY A 48 -15.19 10.08 -5.22
N ASP A 49 -15.59 9.67 -4.02
CA ASP A 49 -14.65 9.21 -2.99
C ASP A 49 -14.48 7.69 -3.01
N MET A 50 -13.49 7.18 -2.26
CA MET A 50 -13.15 5.74 -2.25
C MET A 50 -14.30 4.84 -1.79
N VAL A 51 -15.25 5.40 -1.03
CA VAL A 51 -16.45 4.68 -0.57
C VAL A 51 -17.46 4.61 -1.71
N SER A 52 -17.75 5.75 -2.34
CA SER A 52 -18.68 5.88 -3.46
C SER A 52 -18.22 5.04 -4.65
N GLU A 53 -16.93 5.10 -4.97
CA GLU A 53 -16.32 4.28 -6.02
C GLU A 53 -16.58 2.80 -5.78
N TRP A 54 -16.40 2.31 -4.54
CA TRP A 54 -16.46 0.89 -4.24
C TRP A 54 -17.87 0.36 -3.94
N LEU A 55 -18.76 1.18 -3.39
CA LEU A 55 -20.17 0.84 -3.20
C LEU A 55 -21.00 1.01 -4.48
N GLY A 56 -20.58 1.88 -5.42
CA GLY A 56 -21.35 2.25 -6.61
C GLY A 56 -22.67 2.98 -6.30
N ALA A 57 -22.87 3.41 -5.05
CA ALA A 57 -24.08 4.06 -4.58
C ALA A 57 -23.80 4.93 -3.33
N ASP A 58 -24.76 5.80 -3.00
CA ASP A 58 -24.76 6.55 -1.73
C ASP A 58 -24.84 5.56 -0.54
N PRO A 59 -23.92 5.59 0.44
CA PRO A 59 -23.94 4.70 1.60
C PRO A 59 -25.25 4.72 2.41
N GLY A 60 -26.07 5.79 2.29
CA GLY A 60 -27.41 5.84 2.89
C GLY A 60 -28.42 4.83 2.32
N ARG A 61 -28.10 4.17 1.19
CA ARG A 61 -28.90 3.10 0.59
C ARG A 61 -27.94 1.98 0.14
N CYS A 62 -27.93 0.84 0.83
CA CYS A 62 -27.18 -0.31 0.35
C CYS A 62 -27.76 -0.78 -0.99
N GLY A 63 -27.04 -0.50 -2.07
CA GLY A 63 -27.43 -0.77 -3.45
C GLY A 63 -26.53 -1.76 -4.16
N TRP A 64 -25.86 -2.67 -3.42
CA TRP A 64 -24.99 -3.66 -4.06
C TRP A 64 -25.82 -4.55 -5.01
N THR A 65 -25.40 -4.62 -6.26
CA THR A 65 -26.05 -5.42 -7.31
C THR A 65 -25.04 -6.34 -7.97
N ALA A 66 -25.51 -7.37 -8.69
CA ALA A 66 -24.61 -8.20 -9.49
C ALA A 66 -23.90 -7.42 -10.62
N ASP A 67 -24.44 -6.28 -11.03
CA ASP A 67 -23.76 -5.40 -12.00
C ASP A 67 -22.57 -4.67 -11.37
N ARG A 68 -22.65 -4.37 -10.07
CA ARG A 68 -21.56 -3.76 -9.30
C ARG A 68 -20.29 -4.62 -9.29
N ASP A 69 -20.43 -5.94 -9.32
CA ASP A 69 -19.30 -6.88 -9.42
C ASP A 69 -18.48 -6.68 -10.71
N ARG A 70 -19.10 -6.12 -11.76
CA ARG A 70 -18.47 -5.86 -13.06
C ARG A 70 -18.02 -4.41 -13.24
N GLU A 71 -18.40 -3.50 -12.34
CA GLU A 71 -17.95 -2.11 -12.40
C GLU A 71 -16.45 -2.00 -12.12
N ARG A 72 -15.83 -1.01 -12.74
CA ARG A 72 -14.38 -0.79 -12.71
C ARG A 72 -14.09 0.70 -12.46
N PRO A 73 -12.93 1.03 -11.86
CA PRO A 73 -12.50 2.42 -11.74
C PRO A 73 -12.50 3.12 -13.11
N ALA A 74 -12.79 4.43 -13.17
CA ALA A 74 -12.78 5.16 -14.44
C ALA A 74 -11.44 5.08 -15.20
N ALA A 75 -10.33 4.83 -14.51
CA ALA A 75 -9.01 4.65 -15.10
C ALA A 75 -8.76 3.25 -15.69
N TRP A 76 -9.62 2.26 -15.41
CA TRP A 76 -9.33 0.83 -15.60
C TRP A 76 -8.96 0.45 -17.04
N ASP A 77 -9.82 0.75 -18.01
CA ASP A 77 -9.58 0.34 -19.40
C ASP A 77 -8.30 0.95 -19.96
N ALA A 78 -8.09 2.24 -19.66
CA ALA A 78 -6.86 2.93 -20.04
C ALA A 78 -5.63 2.34 -19.33
N PHE A 79 -5.74 1.94 -18.06
CA PHE A 79 -4.66 1.30 -17.32
C PHE A 79 -4.29 -0.05 -17.92
N VAL A 80 -5.28 -0.91 -18.22
CA VAL A 80 -5.07 -2.22 -18.86
C VAL A 80 -4.48 -2.06 -20.27
N GLU A 81 -4.95 -1.09 -21.06
CA GLU A 81 -4.39 -0.80 -22.38
C GLU A 81 -2.91 -0.39 -22.31
N GLN A 82 -2.56 0.49 -21.36
CA GLN A 82 -1.17 0.91 -21.16
C GLN A 82 -0.28 -0.27 -20.71
N LEU A 83 -0.79 -1.15 -19.83
CA LEU A 83 -0.08 -2.34 -19.40
C LEU A 83 0.16 -3.34 -20.53
N ALA A 84 -0.85 -3.58 -21.37
CA ALA A 84 -0.72 -4.47 -22.53
C ALA A 84 0.33 -3.94 -23.54
N ALA A 85 0.48 -2.62 -23.65
CA ALA A 85 1.47 -1.99 -24.51
C ALA A 85 2.89 -2.01 -23.89
N LYS A 86 3.00 -1.76 -22.58
CA LYS A 86 4.28 -1.69 -21.87
C LYS A 86 4.12 -2.12 -20.41
N PRO A 87 4.20 -3.42 -20.10
CA PRO A 87 4.14 -3.89 -18.73
C PRO A 87 5.43 -3.53 -17.98
N PRO A 88 5.40 -3.43 -16.64
CA PRO A 88 6.62 -3.27 -15.85
C PRO A 88 7.50 -4.53 -15.93
N ASP A 89 8.83 -4.37 -15.92
CA ASP A 89 9.79 -5.46 -16.12
C ASP A 89 9.66 -6.59 -15.07
N HIS A 90 9.27 -6.25 -13.84
CA HIS A 90 9.05 -7.22 -12.76
C HIS A 90 7.69 -7.94 -12.85
N GLY A 91 6.83 -7.54 -13.79
CA GLY A 91 5.55 -8.18 -14.08
C GLY A 91 4.49 -7.96 -13.01
N MET A 92 4.59 -6.94 -12.16
CA MET A 92 3.62 -6.67 -11.11
C MET A 92 2.97 -5.30 -11.20
N VAL A 93 1.71 -5.23 -10.79
CA VAL A 93 1.02 -3.97 -10.51
C VAL A 93 0.33 -4.06 -9.16
N LYS A 94 0.01 -2.91 -8.58
CA LYS A 94 -0.81 -2.83 -7.38
C LYS A 94 -2.27 -2.56 -7.74
N LEU A 95 -3.16 -3.36 -7.18
CA LEU A 95 -4.59 -3.11 -7.20
C LEU A 95 -5.01 -2.62 -5.81
N GLN A 96 -5.53 -1.40 -5.75
CA GLN A 96 -6.01 -0.83 -4.49
C GLN A 96 -7.51 -1.12 -4.34
N VAL A 97 -7.94 -1.58 -3.17
CA VAL A 97 -9.34 -1.90 -2.87
C VAL A 97 -9.75 -1.20 -1.58
N THR A 98 -10.85 -0.45 -1.58
CA THR A 98 -11.40 0.07 -0.31
C THR A 98 -11.89 -1.11 0.53
N GLY A 99 -11.40 -1.19 1.77
CA GLY A 99 -11.57 -2.36 2.60
C GLY A 99 -12.97 -2.54 3.19
N PRO A 100 -13.32 -3.79 3.50
CA PRO A 100 -14.64 -4.15 4.02
C PRO A 100 -15.00 -3.42 5.32
N VAL A 101 -14.05 -3.16 6.20
CA VAL A 101 -14.33 -2.48 7.48
C VAL A 101 -14.67 -1.02 7.24
N THR A 102 -13.90 -0.34 6.40
CA THR A 102 -14.13 1.06 6.03
C THR A 102 -15.46 1.24 5.30
N LEU A 103 -15.81 0.34 4.40
CA LEU A 103 -17.11 0.36 3.72
C LEU A 103 -18.27 0.07 4.69
N ALA A 104 -18.11 -0.90 5.60
CA ALA A 104 -19.11 -1.18 6.63
C ALA A 104 -19.34 0.02 7.55
N ILE A 105 -18.28 0.73 7.97
CA ILE A 105 -18.40 1.98 8.72
C ILE A 105 -19.23 3.00 7.94
N ALA A 106 -18.95 3.17 6.64
CA ALA A 106 -19.66 4.14 5.83
C ALA A 106 -21.15 3.80 5.68
N LEU A 107 -21.49 2.54 5.45
CA LEU A 107 -22.87 2.04 5.39
C LEU A 107 -23.62 2.22 6.72
N GLU A 108 -22.98 1.87 7.85
CA GLU A 108 -23.54 2.06 9.18
C GLU A 108 -23.83 3.55 9.47
N ARG A 109 -22.87 4.43 9.15
CA ARG A 109 -23.02 5.88 9.33
C ARG A 109 -24.07 6.46 8.40
N GLY A 110 -24.12 6.03 7.15
CA GLY A 110 -25.15 6.39 6.18
C GLY A 110 -26.56 6.03 6.66
N ALA A 111 -26.69 4.94 7.41
CA ALA A 111 -27.93 4.52 8.04
C ALA A 111 -28.17 5.14 9.45
N GLY A 112 -27.42 6.18 9.83
CA GLY A 112 -27.59 6.93 11.08
C GLY A 112 -27.04 6.25 12.33
N ARG A 113 -26.18 5.22 12.19
CA ARG A 113 -25.54 4.52 13.31
C ARG A 113 -24.11 5.03 13.54
N MET A 114 -23.48 4.58 14.63
CA MET A 114 -22.13 5.03 15.02
C MET A 114 -21.04 4.62 14.01
N GLY A 115 -21.20 3.47 13.35
CA GLY A 115 -20.15 2.85 12.54
C GLY A 115 -18.97 2.38 13.39
N ALA A 116 -19.24 1.60 14.44
CA ALA A 116 -18.23 0.91 15.24
C ALA A 116 -18.84 -0.33 15.92
N GLY A 117 -17.98 -1.25 16.39
CA GLY A 117 -18.36 -2.42 17.18
C GLY A 117 -18.93 -3.57 16.36
N ALA A 118 -19.68 -4.45 17.01
CA ALA A 118 -20.12 -5.73 16.43
C ALA A 118 -20.96 -5.58 15.15
N SER A 119 -21.71 -4.48 14.98
CA SER A 119 -22.47 -4.24 13.74
C SER A 119 -21.54 -4.01 12.54
N VAL A 120 -20.46 -3.26 12.72
CA VAL A 120 -19.44 -3.05 11.68
C VAL A 120 -18.76 -4.36 11.33
N VAL A 121 -18.37 -5.17 12.33
CA VAL A 121 -17.73 -6.46 12.10
C VAL A 121 -18.65 -7.37 11.28
N SER A 122 -19.91 -7.49 11.68
CA SER A 122 -20.89 -8.33 10.96
C SER A 122 -21.05 -7.87 9.52
N LEU A 123 -21.27 -6.57 9.30
CA LEU A 123 -21.45 -6.02 7.96
C LEU A 123 -20.18 -6.10 7.11
N ALA A 124 -19.01 -5.94 7.71
CA ALA A 124 -17.73 -6.04 7.02
C ALA A 124 -17.49 -7.47 6.47
N ARG A 125 -17.97 -8.52 7.16
CA ARG A 125 -17.91 -9.89 6.61
C ARG A 125 -18.74 -10.01 5.32
N ASP A 126 -19.95 -9.47 5.31
CA ASP A 126 -20.82 -9.47 4.12
C ASP A 126 -20.19 -8.64 2.99
N VAL A 127 -19.72 -7.44 3.32
CA VAL A 127 -19.05 -6.56 2.34
C VAL A 127 -17.79 -7.22 1.77
N CYS A 128 -17.02 -7.95 2.56
CA CYS A 128 -15.83 -8.65 2.07
C CYS A 128 -16.19 -9.66 0.97
N VAL A 129 -17.26 -10.44 1.17
CA VAL A 129 -17.76 -11.38 0.15
C VAL A 129 -18.16 -10.67 -1.14
N TRP A 130 -18.80 -9.50 -1.03
CA TRP A 130 -19.17 -8.70 -2.19
C TRP A 130 -17.94 -8.17 -2.96
N LEU A 131 -16.94 -7.67 -2.22
CA LEU A 131 -15.71 -7.16 -2.82
C LEU A 131 -14.92 -8.22 -3.60
N VAL A 132 -14.98 -9.49 -3.17
CA VAL A 132 -14.29 -10.60 -3.86
C VAL A 132 -14.70 -10.71 -5.32
N ALA A 133 -16.00 -10.62 -5.64
CA ALA A 133 -16.47 -10.78 -7.01
C ALA A 133 -15.87 -9.69 -7.93
N ASN A 134 -15.81 -8.46 -7.44
CA ASN A 134 -15.22 -7.35 -8.18
C ASN A 134 -13.69 -7.48 -8.28
N ALA A 135 -13.00 -7.68 -7.15
CA ALA A 135 -11.55 -7.76 -7.09
C ALA A 135 -11.00 -8.96 -7.90
N ALA A 136 -11.63 -10.13 -7.82
CA ALA A 136 -11.22 -11.31 -8.58
C ALA A 136 -11.33 -11.10 -10.09
N GLY A 137 -12.37 -10.40 -10.55
CA GLY A 137 -12.50 -10.03 -11.97
C GLY A 137 -11.38 -9.09 -12.45
N GLN A 138 -10.96 -8.15 -11.59
CA GLN A 138 -9.82 -7.26 -11.88
C GLN A 138 -8.49 -8.04 -11.91
N VAL A 139 -8.24 -8.89 -10.91
CA VAL A 139 -7.02 -9.73 -10.85
C VAL A 139 -6.93 -10.68 -12.05
N SER A 140 -8.03 -11.34 -12.42
CA SER A 140 -8.07 -12.22 -13.60
C SER A 140 -7.71 -11.46 -14.87
N ARG A 141 -8.24 -10.25 -15.05
CA ARG A 141 -7.97 -9.45 -16.23
C ARG A 141 -6.52 -8.94 -16.29
N LEU A 142 -5.90 -8.67 -15.14
CA LEU A 142 -4.48 -8.34 -15.06
C LEU A 142 -3.60 -9.54 -15.45
N ALA A 143 -3.96 -10.74 -14.99
CA ALA A 143 -3.26 -11.96 -15.38
C ALA A 143 -3.34 -12.24 -16.89
N GLU A 144 -4.48 -11.95 -17.54
CA GLU A 144 -4.65 -12.08 -18.99
C GLU A 144 -3.70 -11.18 -19.80
N VAL A 145 -3.33 -10.01 -19.26
CA VAL A 145 -2.32 -9.12 -19.88
C VAL A 145 -0.90 -9.37 -19.36
N GLY A 146 -0.70 -10.47 -18.65
CA GLY A 146 0.62 -10.98 -18.27
C GLY A 146 1.23 -10.31 -17.04
N VAL A 147 0.44 -9.68 -16.16
CA VAL A 147 0.94 -9.09 -14.91
C VAL A 147 0.22 -9.65 -13.68
N ASP A 148 0.97 -9.84 -12.61
CA ASP A 148 0.44 -10.22 -11.31
C ASP A 148 -0.04 -8.99 -10.53
N ALA A 149 -1.12 -9.15 -9.77
CA ALA A 149 -1.68 -8.08 -8.95
C ALA A 149 -1.23 -8.22 -7.48
N LEU A 150 -0.58 -7.22 -6.90
CA LEU A 150 -0.53 -7.05 -5.45
C LEU A 150 -1.83 -6.36 -5.01
N VAL A 151 -2.70 -7.05 -4.27
CA VAL A 151 -3.94 -6.44 -3.78
C VAL A 151 -3.67 -5.76 -2.44
N VAL A 152 -3.82 -4.43 -2.38
CA VAL A 152 -3.69 -3.68 -1.12
C VAL A 152 -5.04 -3.10 -0.73
N VAL A 153 -5.50 -3.50 0.45
CA VAL A 153 -6.79 -3.13 0.99
C VAL A 153 -6.63 -1.88 1.87
N ASP A 154 -7.32 -0.79 1.51
CA ASP A 154 -7.31 0.47 2.22
C ASP A 154 -8.29 0.45 3.38
N GLU A 155 -7.79 0.57 4.62
CA GLU A 155 -8.60 0.59 5.83
C GLU A 155 -8.33 1.84 6.71
N PRO A 156 -8.58 3.07 6.21
CA PRO A 156 -8.44 4.28 7.03
C PRO A 156 -9.38 4.31 8.24
N GLY A 157 -10.49 3.56 8.21
CA GLY A 157 -11.43 3.43 9.31
C GLY A 157 -11.05 2.39 10.37
N LEU A 158 -9.95 1.65 10.21
CA LEU A 158 -9.70 0.43 11.00
C LEU A 158 -9.60 0.70 12.51
N ALA A 159 -8.84 1.72 12.90
CA ALA A 159 -8.58 2.02 14.30
C ALA A 159 -9.81 2.46 15.11
N GLN A 160 -10.83 2.99 14.43
CA GLN A 160 -12.09 3.43 15.05
C GLN A 160 -13.21 2.38 14.96
N ALA A 161 -13.01 1.31 14.17
CA ALA A 161 -14.02 0.30 13.91
C ALA A 161 -14.32 -0.59 15.13
N GLY A 162 -13.35 -0.72 16.05
CA GLY A 162 -13.43 -1.68 17.15
C GLY A 162 -13.23 -3.14 16.71
N VAL A 163 -12.62 -3.36 15.54
CA VAL A 163 -12.20 -4.70 15.10
C VAL A 163 -10.99 -5.14 15.91
N SER A 164 -11.04 -6.37 16.40
CA SER A 164 -10.09 -6.97 17.33
C SER A 164 -9.22 -8.03 16.64
N ALA A 165 -8.11 -8.39 17.27
CA ALA A 165 -7.16 -9.37 16.76
C ALA A 165 -7.71 -10.81 16.62
N VAL A 166 -8.96 -11.07 17.04
CA VAL A 166 -9.61 -12.38 16.84
C VAL A 166 -10.47 -12.44 15.57
N GLU A 167 -10.64 -11.31 14.87
CA GLU A 167 -11.48 -11.19 13.68
C GLU A 167 -10.62 -11.16 12.39
N THR A 168 -9.51 -11.88 12.39
CA THR A 168 -8.55 -11.89 11.28
C THR A 168 -9.11 -12.53 10.02
N GLU A 169 -10.10 -13.43 10.16
CA GLU A 169 -10.77 -14.13 9.06
C GLU A 169 -11.58 -13.20 8.16
N LEU A 170 -11.87 -11.97 8.63
CA LEU A 170 -12.66 -10.98 7.92
C LEU A 170 -12.12 -10.71 6.51
N TRP A 171 -10.80 -10.69 6.33
CA TRP A 171 -10.16 -10.44 5.03
C TRP A 171 -9.82 -11.71 4.24
N ASP A 172 -10.03 -12.92 4.79
CA ASP A 172 -9.63 -14.17 4.11
C ASP A 172 -10.20 -14.32 2.69
N PRO A 173 -11.49 -13.98 2.43
CA PRO A 173 -12.02 -14.03 1.07
C PRO A 173 -11.24 -13.12 0.11
N LEU A 174 -10.97 -11.87 0.50
CA LEU A 174 -10.18 -10.92 -0.31
C LEU A 174 -8.72 -11.34 -0.45
N ARG A 175 -8.10 -11.85 0.62
CA ARG A 175 -6.76 -12.41 0.58
C ARG A 175 -6.63 -13.51 -0.48
N SER A 176 -7.68 -14.32 -0.67
CA SER A 176 -7.66 -15.44 -1.61
C SER A 176 -7.69 -15.04 -3.10
N VAL A 177 -8.02 -13.79 -3.43
CA VAL A 177 -8.17 -13.35 -4.83
C VAL A 177 -6.84 -13.06 -5.53
N SER A 178 -5.74 -12.95 -4.77
CA SER A 178 -4.41 -12.68 -5.30
C SER A 178 -3.35 -13.52 -4.60
N SER A 179 -2.24 -13.76 -5.31
CA SER A 179 -1.04 -14.36 -4.78
C SER A 179 -0.30 -13.49 -3.77
N ALA A 180 -0.53 -12.18 -3.71
CA ALA A 180 0.00 -11.31 -2.66
C ALA A 180 -1.04 -10.28 -2.22
N TRP A 181 -1.14 -10.07 -0.91
CA TRP A 181 -2.05 -9.09 -0.34
C TRP A 181 -1.41 -8.24 0.75
N GLY A 182 -2.00 -7.07 0.99
CA GLY A 182 -1.57 -6.18 2.03
C GLY A 182 -2.66 -5.26 2.54
N LEU A 183 -2.30 -4.51 3.58
CA LEU A 183 -3.14 -3.45 4.13
C LEU A 183 -2.44 -2.11 3.97
N HIS A 184 -3.22 -1.08 3.67
CA HIS A 184 -2.84 0.30 3.85
C HIS A 184 -3.72 0.93 4.92
N VAL A 185 -3.09 1.54 5.92
CA VAL A 185 -3.80 2.21 7.02
C VAL A 185 -3.33 3.66 7.09
N CYS A 186 -4.22 4.59 6.74
CA CYS A 186 -4.00 6.01 7.01
C CYS A 186 -4.24 6.30 8.50
N GLY A 187 -3.32 6.99 9.16
CA GLY A 187 -3.47 7.44 10.54
C GLY A 187 -3.06 6.40 11.58
N ARG A 188 -3.83 6.28 12.67
CA ARG A 188 -3.46 5.38 13.78
C ARG A 188 -3.54 3.92 13.33
N VAL A 189 -2.43 3.20 13.46
CA VAL A 189 -2.38 1.77 13.15
C VAL A 189 -2.81 0.96 14.39
N PRO A 190 -3.81 0.07 14.30
CA PRO A 190 -4.16 -0.86 15.38
C PRO A 190 -3.19 -2.05 15.38
N TRP A 191 -2.01 -1.85 15.96
CA TRP A 191 -0.89 -2.79 15.90
C TRP A 191 -1.20 -4.22 16.38
N ASP A 192 -2.06 -4.38 17.40
CA ASP A 192 -2.47 -5.71 17.88
C ASP A 192 -3.19 -6.52 16.79
N LEU A 193 -4.12 -5.88 16.07
CA LEU A 193 -4.83 -6.49 14.95
C LEU A 193 -3.88 -6.73 13.77
N VAL A 194 -3.10 -5.71 13.39
CA VAL A 194 -2.15 -5.81 12.27
C VAL A 194 -1.11 -6.91 12.50
N GLY A 195 -0.67 -7.10 13.75
CA GLY A 195 0.26 -8.17 14.14
C GLY A 195 -0.34 -9.57 14.07
N ALA A 196 -1.66 -9.71 14.21
CA ALA A 196 -2.36 -10.97 14.08
C ALA A 196 -2.63 -11.35 12.60
N LEU A 197 -2.49 -10.41 11.66
CA LEU A 197 -2.73 -10.63 10.24
C LEU A 197 -1.48 -11.16 9.52
N GLU A 198 -1.69 -12.14 8.65
CA GLU A 198 -0.66 -12.68 7.76
C GLU A 198 -0.49 -11.84 6.49
N LEU A 199 -0.09 -10.58 6.66
CA LEU A 199 0.15 -9.65 5.56
C LEU A 199 1.44 -10.00 4.80
N ASP A 200 1.40 -9.89 3.47
CA ASP A 200 2.61 -9.84 2.62
C ASP A 200 3.15 -8.41 2.51
N VAL A 201 2.28 -7.38 2.55
CA VAL A 201 2.66 -5.97 2.53
C VAL A 201 1.88 -5.18 3.59
N LEU A 202 2.57 -4.34 4.37
CA LEU A 202 1.96 -3.34 5.25
C LEU A 202 2.37 -1.93 4.79
N SER A 203 1.39 -1.08 4.50
CA SER A 203 1.59 0.33 4.15
C SER A 203 1.00 1.25 5.21
N PHE A 204 1.79 2.20 5.70
CA PHE A 204 1.35 3.16 6.73
C PHE A 204 2.20 4.42 6.72
N ASP A 205 1.67 5.47 7.34
CA ASP A 205 2.27 6.80 7.40
C ASP A 205 3.37 6.89 8.46
N VAL A 206 4.54 7.40 8.04
CA VAL A 206 5.65 7.80 8.93
C VAL A 206 6.07 9.26 8.71
N ALA A 207 5.45 9.96 7.75
CA ALA A 207 5.76 11.35 7.40
C ALA A 207 5.15 12.33 8.39
N VAL A 208 3.96 12.03 8.90
CA VAL A 208 3.24 12.91 9.85
C VAL A 208 3.18 12.34 11.27
N SER A 209 3.60 11.09 11.47
CA SER A 209 3.51 10.38 12.74
C SER A 209 4.77 9.54 12.99
N ASP A 210 5.30 9.61 14.21
CA ASP A 210 6.45 8.79 14.61
C ASP A 210 6.07 7.32 14.72
N LEU A 211 7.06 6.45 14.51
CA LEU A 211 6.96 5.01 14.74
C LEU A 211 6.71 4.73 16.23
N ALA A 212 5.49 4.27 16.54
CA ALA A 212 5.10 3.90 17.90
C ALA A 212 5.94 2.71 18.41
N ALA A 213 6.24 2.65 19.71
CA ALA A 213 7.07 1.58 20.28
C ALA A 213 6.44 0.18 20.07
N GLU A 214 5.11 0.10 20.15
CA GLU A 214 4.33 -1.11 19.89
C GLU A 214 4.41 -1.62 18.44
N SER A 215 4.78 -0.77 17.48
CA SER A 215 4.94 -1.17 16.07
C SER A 215 6.11 -2.13 15.87
N ARG A 216 7.17 -1.95 16.66
CA ARG A 216 8.46 -2.60 16.48
C ARG A 216 8.38 -4.14 16.41
N PRO A 217 7.78 -4.86 17.38
CA PRO A 217 7.66 -6.32 17.30
C PRO A 217 6.83 -6.79 16.10
N VAL A 218 5.80 -6.03 15.71
CA VAL A 218 4.93 -6.35 14.57
C VAL A 218 5.69 -6.23 13.24
N LEU A 219 6.42 -5.14 13.07
CA LEU A 219 7.24 -4.89 11.87
C LEU A 219 8.37 -5.92 11.76
N GLU A 220 9.01 -6.27 12.86
CA GLU A 220 10.04 -7.32 12.90
C GLU A 220 9.48 -8.68 12.50
N ALA A 221 8.35 -9.10 13.08
CA ALA A 221 7.71 -10.35 12.73
C ALA A 221 7.30 -10.40 11.26
N LEU A 222 6.85 -9.27 10.69
CA LEU A 222 6.54 -9.12 9.27
C LEU A 222 7.78 -9.28 8.38
N LEU A 223 8.89 -8.63 8.71
CA LEU A 223 10.13 -8.72 7.93
C LEU A 223 10.78 -10.11 8.03
N CYS A 224 10.77 -10.73 9.21
CA CYS A 224 11.35 -12.06 9.44
C CYS A 224 10.67 -13.15 8.60
N ARG A 225 9.36 -13.03 8.35
CA ARG A 225 8.63 -13.95 7.46
C ARG A 225 8.79 -13.64 5.97
N GLY A 226 9.50 -12.56 5.62
CA GLY A 226 9.68 -12.08 4.25
C GLY A 226 8.58 -11.16 3.74
N GLY A 227 7.69 -10.68 4.62
CA GLY A 227 6.75 -9.62 4.29
C GLY A 227 7.46 -8.27 4.12
N ARG A 228 6.75 -7.31 3.53
CA ARG A 228 7.31 -6.02 3.11
C ARG A 228 6.62 -4.86 3.78
N ILE A 229 7.37 -3.77 3.98
CA ILE A 229 6.84 -2.52 4.54
C ILE A 229 6.88 -1.44 3.46
N ALA A 230 5.74 -0.82 3.20
CA ALA A 230 5.62 0.36 2.36
C ALA A 230 5.55 1.61 3.24
N TRP A 231 6.68 2.29 3.39
CA TRP A 231 6.84 3.44 4.26
C TRP A 231 6.21 4.68 3.62
N GLY A 232 5.20 5.28 4.25
CA GLY A 232 4.61 6.56 3.88
C GLY A 232 5.54 7.71 4.27
N VAL A 233 6.55 7.99 3.45
CA VAL A 233 7.70 8.86 3.79
C VAL A 233 7.59 10.27 3.25
N LEU A 234 6.48 10.65 2.64
CA LEU A 234 6.33 11.97 2.03
C LEU A 234 4.91 12.47 2.26
N ASP A 235 4.75 13.64 2.90
CA ASP A 235 3.45 14.30 2.98
C ASP A 235 3.07 14.82 1.57
N PRO A 236 1.98 14.33 0.96
CA PRO A 236 1.58 14.80 -0.36
C PRO A 236 1.10 16.27 -0.35
N VAL A 237 0.68 16.82 0.79
CA VAL A 237 0.13 18.17 0.91
C VAL A 237 1.23 19.22 1.06
N GLY A 238 2.09 19.08 2.08
CA GLY A 238 3.16 20.03 2.37
C GLY A 238 4.37 19.92 1.44
N PRO A 239 4.97 21.03 0.96
CA PRO A 239 6.20 20.94 0.18
C PRO A 239 7.32 20.35 1.03
N GLU A 240 7.87 19.23 0.60
CA GLU A 240 8.96 18.53 1.27
C GLU A 240 10.04 18.19 0.24
N GLN A 241 11.31 18.24 0.66
CA GLN A 241 12.44 17.93 -0.20
C GLN A 241 12.71 16.43 -0.22
N ALA A 242 13.28 15.93 -1.31
CA ALA A 242 13.65 14.52 -1.43
C ALA A 242 14.63 14.08 -0.32
N GLY A 243 15.50 14.99 0.13
CA GLY A 243 16.44 14.74 1.23
C GLY A 243 15.73 14.37 2.54
N ASP A 244 14.68 15.10 2.90
CA ASP A 244 13.92 14.88 4.14
C ASP A 244 13.23 13.50 4.11
N ALA A 245 12.52 13.20 3.02
CA ALA A 245 11.89 11.91 2.79
C ALA A 245 12.90 10.75 2.77
N SER A 246 14.07 10.95 2.15
CA SER A 246 15.12 9.93 2.10
C SER A 246 15.76 9.65 3.46
N GLY A 247 15.97 10.70 4.27
CA GLY A 247 16.50 10.59 5.63
C GLY A 247 15.52 9.86 6.55
N ARG A 248 14.23 10.18 6.43
CA ARG A 248 13.15 9.46 7.12
C ARG A 248 13.08 7.99 6.73
N ALA A 249 13.13 7.69 5.44
CA ALA A 249 13.17 6.32 4.93
C ALA A 249 14.39 5.55 5.46
N ALA A 250 15.58 6.13 5.41
CA ALA A 250 16.81 5.53 5.92
C ALA A 250 16.75 5.28 7.44
N ALA A 251 16.14 6.21 8.20
CA ALA A 251 15.92 6.04 9.63
C ALA A 251 14.98 4.87 9.93
N CYS A 252 13.86 4.74 9.20
CA CYS A 252 12.91 3.63 9.37
C CYS A 252 13.55 2.27 9.04
N VAL A 253 14.27 2.19 7.91
CA VAL A 253 15.03 0.99 7.50
C VAL A 253 16.07 0.64 8.56
N SER A 254 16.85 1.61 9.04
CA SER A 254 17.87 1.36 10.06
C SER A 254 17.28 0.93 11.40
N ALA A 255 16.15 1.51 11.79
CA ALA A 255 15.46 1.21 13.05
C ALA A 255 14.88 -0.21 13.11
N THR A 256 14.76 -0.90 11.97
CA THR A 256 14.23 -2.27 11.86
C THR A 256 15.32 -3.32 11.62
N VAL A 257 16.59 -2.93 11.52
CA VAL A 257 17.74 -3.86 11.43
C VAL A 257 17.89 -4.67 12.72
N ARG A 258 18.17 -5.97 12.57
CA ARG A 258 18.40 -6.93 13.65
C ARG A 258 19.27 -8.10 13.20
N ASP A 259 19.66 -8.96 14.13
CA ASP A 259 20.29 -10.24 13.83
C ASP A 259 19.40 -11.07 12.88
N GLY A 260 19.97 -11.50 11.75
CA GLY A 260 19.24 -12.21 10.69
C GLY A 260 18.50 -11.31 9.68
N LEU A 261 18.40 -10.00 9.93
CA LEU A 261 17.83 -8.99 9.03
C LEU A 261 18.82 -7.82 8.86
N PRO A 262 19.90 -7.99 8.08
CA PRO A 262 20.85 -6.91 7.80
C PRO A 262 20.20 -5.78 7.01
N LEU A 263 20.84 -4.60 7.03
CA LEU A 263 20.33 -3.36 6.43
C LEU A 263 19.88 -3.53 4.97
N GLU A 264 20.66 -4.26 4.18
CA GLU A 264 20.38 -4.53 2.77
C GLU A 264 19.14 -5.40 2.60
N ARG A 265 18.92 -6.37 3.51
CA ARG A 265 17.72 -7.21 3.49
C ARG A 265 16.48 -6.41 3.88
N VAL A 266 16.58 -5.55 4.89
CA VAL A 266 15.47 -4.67 5.28
C VAL A 266 15.13 -3.70 4.15
N ALA A 267 16.13 -3.13 3.47
CA ALA A 267 15.93 -2.27 2.31
C ALA A 267 15.28 -3.02 1.13
N GLN A 268 15.67 -4.28 0.87
CA GLN A 268 15.01 -5.15 -0.12
C GLN A 268 13.54 -5.42 0.22
N LEU A 269 13.20 -5.51 1.50
CA LEU A 269 11.83 -5.71 2.00
C LEU A 269 11.08 -4.38 2.21
N SER A 270 11.63 -3.25 1.77
CA SER A 270 11.01 -1.94 1.91
C SER A 270 10.54 -1.40 0.56
N LEU A 271 9.39 -0.70 0.58
CA LEU A 271 8.87 0.14 -0.49
C LEU A 271 8.67 1.55 0.06
N LEU A 272 8.61 2.55 -0.82
CA LEU A 272 8.32 3.93 -0.46
C LEU A 272 7.02 4.41 -1.09
N THR A 273 6.26 5.15 -0.30
CA THR A 273 4.95 5.71 -0.68
C THR A 273 4.83 7.16 -0.18
N PRO A 274 3.99 8.01 -0.78
CA PRO A 274 3.46 9.15 -0.06
C PRO A 274 2.60 8.65 1.13
N SER A 275 2.36 9.48 2.13
CA SER A 275 1.54 9.09 3.29
C SER A 275 0.06 8.86 2.95
N CYS A 276 -0.44 9.48 1.88
CA CYS A 276 -1.82 9.37 1.42
C CYS A 276 -1.92 9.60 -0.09
N GLY A 277 -3.09 9.33 -0.66
CA GLY A 277 -3.39 9.61 -2.07
C GLY A 277 -3.44 11.10 -2.38
N THR A 278 -3.23 11.43 -3.65
CA THR A 278 -3.15 12.83 -4.13
C THR A 278 -4.39 13.30 -4.86
N GLY A 279 -5.47 12.51 -4.83
CA GLY A 279 -6.71 12.75 -5.56
C GLY A 279 -7.36 14.13 -5.34
N ARG A 280 -7.15 14.76 -4.19
CA ARG A 280 -7.65 16.12 -3.85
C ARG A 280 -6.67 17.25 -4.20
N LEU A 281 -5.50 16.93 -4.75
CA LEU A 281 -4.45 17.89 -5.10
C LEU A 281 -4.55 18.26 -6.59
N SER A 282 -3.54 18.99 -7.10
CA SER A 282 -3.44 19.27 -8.53
C SER A 282 -2.57 18.22 -9.24
N PRO A 283 -2.80 17.95 -10.54
CA PRO A 283 -1.90 17.11 -11.34
C PRO A 283 -0.43 17.56 -11.33
N ALA A 284 -0.18 18.87 -11.23
CA ALA A 284 1.17 19.40 -11.10
C ALA A 284 1.80 19.02 -9.75
N ARG A 285 1.02 19.08 -8.67
CA ARG A 285 1.46 18.66 -7.33
C ARG A 285 1.74 17.16 -7.29
N GLU A 286 0.87 16.35 -7.88
CA GLU A 286 1.08 14.90 -8.00
C GLU A 286 2.38 14.57 -8.74
N ARG A 287 2.65 15.21 -9.89
CA ARG A 287 3.92 15.02 -10.61
C ARG A 287 5.14 15.36 -9.75
N LEU A 288 5.05 16.41 -8.95
CA LEU A 288 6.12 16.77 -8.00
C LEU A 288 6.26 15.71 -6.91
N VAL A 289 5.16 15.22 -6.32
CA VAL A 289 5.18 14.16 -5.30
C VAL A 289 5.85 12.90 -5.84
N ALA A 290 5.46 12.43 -7.03
CA ALA A 290 6.06 11.24 -7.63
C ALA A 290 7.56 11.42 -7.92
N ALA A 291 7.97 12.58 -8.46
CA ALA A 291 9.38 12.88 -8.72
C ALA A 291 10.21 12.98 -7.43
N THR A 292 9.68 13.62 -6.39
CA THR A 292 10.32 13.71 -5.08
C THR A 292 10.47 12.33 -4.44
N LEU A 293 9.45 11.48 -4.55
CA LEU A 293 9.48 10.12 -4.00
C LEU A 293 10.52 9.24 -4.71
N ASP A 294 10.63 9.35 -6.04
CA ASP A 294 11.65 8.63 -6.81
C ASP A 294 13.07 9.08 -6.45
N ALA A 295 13.30 10.39 -6.36
CA ALA A 295 14.57 10.95 -5.91
C ALA A 295 14.91 10.53 -4.47
N ALA A 296 13.92 10.47 -3.58
CA ALA A 296 14.08 9.98 -2.23
C ALA A 296 14.47 8.49 -2.21
N ALA A 297 13.81 7.65 -3.00
CA ALA A 297 14.13 6.24 -3.13
C ALA A 297 15.57 6.00 -3.59
N GLN A 298 16.03 6.77 -4.59
CA GLN A 298 17.42 6.69 -5.05
C GLN A 298 18.40 7.10 -3.95
N SER A 299 18.13 8.22 -3.28
CA SER A 299 18.98 8.74 -2.20
C SER A 299 19.06 7.76 -1.01
N THR A 300 17.94 7.10 -0.68
CA THR A 300 17.91 6.06 0.37
C THR A 300 18.69 4.82 -0.05
N ARG A 301 18.61 4.38 -1.32
CA ARG A 301 19.44 3.26 -1.82
C ARG A 301 20.94 3.57 -1.68
N ASP A 302 21.35 4.77 -2.06
CA ASP A 302 22.74 5.20 -1.98
C ASP A 302 23.22 5.27 -0.52
N ALA A 303 22.38 5.79 0.38
CA ALA A 303 22.66 5.83 1.81
C ALA A 303 22.81 4.42 2.42
N VAL A 304 21.89 3.51 2.11
CA VAL A 304 21.96 2.11 2.55
C VAL A 304 23.23 1.43 2.05
N ALA A 305 23.59 1.60 0.78
CA ALA A 305 24.81 1.03 0.20
C ALA A 305 26.08 1.59 0.89
N ALA A 306 26.10 2.89 1.19
CA ALA A 306 27.21 3.52 1.89
C ALA A 306 27.34 3.02 3.36
N MET A 307 26.23 2.82 4.05
CA MET A 307 26.20 2.28 5.42
C MET A 307 26.65 0.82 5.48
N ALA A 308 26.15 0.00 4.56
CA ALA A 308 26.56 -1.38 4.36
C ALA A 308 28.07 -1.53 4.15
N ALA A 309 28.65 -0.71 3.27
CA ALA A 309 30.08 -0.72 2.98
C ALA A 309 30.94 -0.40 4.21
N LYS A 310 30.53 0.58 5.03
CA LYS A 310 31.22 0.95 6.27
C LYS A 310 31.21 -0.20 7.30
N TRP A 311 30.07 -0.85 7.47
CA TRP A 311 29.94 -1.99 8.38
C TRP A 311 30.83 -3.16 7.98
N GLY A 312 30.93 -3.44 6.67
CA GLY A 312 31.82 -4.47 6.13
C GLY A 312 33.32 -4.15 6.27
N SER A 313 33.71 -2.88 6.19
CA SER A 313 35.11 -2.46 6.41
C SER A 313 35.52 -2.51 7.89
N ASP A 314 34.63 -2.14 8.80
CA ASP A 314 34.92 -2.10 10.23
C ASP A 314 35.12 -3.51 10.80
N HIS A 315 34.32 -4.50 10.37
CA HIS A 315 34.51 -5.90 10.76
C HIS A 315 35.77 -6.56 10.15
N LYS A 316 36.18 -6.19 8.92
CA LYS A 316 37.46 -6.67 8.34
C LYS A 316 38.67 -6.07 9.07
N SER A 317 38.57 -4.82 9.54
CA SER A 317 39.64 -4.17 10.31
C SER A 317 39.83 -4.78 11.71
N ALA A 318 38.74 -5.29 12.31
CA ALA A 318 38.76 -5.95 13.61
C ALA A 318 39.39 -7.36 13.56
N TRP A 319 39.19 -8.11 12.47
CA TRP A 319 39.78 -9.44 12.27
C TRP A 319 41.21 -9.42 11.70
N GLY A 320 41.63 -8.32 11.06
CA GLY A 320 43.01 -8.14 10.58
C GLY A 320 44.03 -7.84 11.68
N LYS A 321 43.58 -7.50 12.90
CA LYS A 321 44.45 -7.17 14.04
C LYS A 321 44.65 -8.31 15.05
N THR A 322 44.00 -9.45 14.86
CA THR A 322 44.13 -10.65 15.72
C THR A 322 45.05 -11.73 15.15
N LYS A 323 45.76 -11.44 14.05
CA LYS A 323 46.82 -12.30 13.48
C LYS A 323 48.15 -11.56 13.38
N ARG A 324 48.68 -11.11 14.51
CA ARG A 324 50.12 -10.90 14.72
C ARG A 324 50.47 -11.30 16.14
#